data_AF-A0A7J3VSL6-F1
#
_entry.id   AF-A0A7J3VSL6-F1
#
_cell.length_a   1.000
_cell.length_b   1.000
_cell.length_c   1.000
_cell.angle_alpha   90.00
_cell.angle_beta   90.00
_cell.angle_gamma   90.00
#
_symmetry.space_group_name_H-M   'P 1'
#
loop_
_entity.id
_entity.type
_entity.pdbx_description
1 polymer ?
#
loop_
_entity_poly.entity_id
_entity_poly.type
_entity_poly.pdbx_seq_one_letter_code
_entity_poly.pdbx_strand_id
1 'polypeptide(L)'
;MLSSLWASLKSFRRRLSLVLSYSGKSGAVRRYFFSNSFDGILAMVGLSLGASLAPSTQATTVVFAGLGMSVAMLVSGVSGIYLTESAETKRLIKELQASLLRDVSDTVIGRAGTMGTVIASLVGGFSTFILSLTVLSPYIAGIYYGELRPVAPHISTLIGLGLLFTLGLMMGRFSKTEVLKSGIKMVSIGVAAVLLILLLELFVGLTG
;
A
#
# COMPACT_ATOMS: atom_id res chain seq x y z
N MET A 1 -31.49 2.55 6.64
CA MET A 1 -30.15 3.16 6.47
C MET A 1 -29.07 2.16 6.06
N LEU A 2 -28.94 1.00 6.72
CA LEU A 2 -27.95 -0.03 6.35
C LEU A 2 -28.21 -0.68 4.97
N SER A 3 -29.47 -0.90 4.59
CA SER A 3 -29.86 -1.49 3.30
C SER A 3 -29.62 -0.57 2.09
N SER A 4 -29.82 0.74 2.25
CA SER A 4 -29.56 1.74 1.20
C SER A 4 -28.05 1.96 0.99
N LEU A 5 -27.25 1.92 2.06
CA LEU A 5 -25.79 1.92 1.97
C LEU A 5 -25.27 0.67 1.27
N TRP A 6 -25.82 -0.51 1.56
CA TRP A 6 -25.45 -1.76 0.90
C TRP A 6 -25.78 -1.76 -0.59
N ALA A 7 -26.96 -1.27 -0.97
CA ALA A 7 -27.35 -1.13 -2.37
C ALA A 7 -26.44 -0.13 -3.13
N SER A 8 -26.12 1.00 -2.49
CA SER A 8 -25.19 1.99 -3.03
C SER A 8 -23.79 1.40 -3.24
N LEU A 9 -23.28 0.67 -2.26
CA LEU A 9 -21.96 0.01 -2.32
C LEU A 9 -21.90 -1.05 -3.43
N LYS A 10 -22.97 -1.84 -3.62
CA LYS A 10 -23.06 -2.85 -4.68
C LYS A 10 -23.12 -2.21 -6.07
N SER A 11 -23.83 -1.08 -6.19
CA SER A 11 -23.91 -0.31 -7.44
C SER A 11 -22.59 0.37 -7.79
N PHE A 12 -21.88 0.91 -6.79
CA PHE A 12 -20.56 1.51 -6.94
C PHE A 12 -19.52 0.47 -7.37
N ARG A 13 -19.52 -0.71 -6.74
CA ARG A 13 -18.65 -1.84 -7.14
C ARG A 13 -18.88 -2.28 -8.58
N ARG A 14 -20.14 -2.36 -9.04
CA ARG A 14 -20.47 -2.69 -10.43
C ARG A 14 -19.93 -1.65 -11.41
N ARG A 15 -20.12 -0.35 -11.11
CA ARG A 15 -19.59 0.75 -11.93
C ARG A 15 -18.06 0.71 -12.00
N LEU A 16 -17.39 0.49 -10.87
CA LEU A 16 -15.95 0.34 -10.79
C LEU A 16 -15.46 -0.85 -11.62
N SER A 17 -16.13 -2.00 -11.51
CA SER A 17 -15.81 -3.20 -12.28
C SER A 17 -15.94 -2.98 -13.80
N LEU A 18 -16.97 -2.26 -14.24
CA LEU A 18 -17.18 -1.93 -15.65
C LEU A 18 -16.10 -0.98 -16.16
N VAL A 19 -15.79 0.09 -15.42
CA VAL A 19 -14.70 1.01 -15.76
C VAL A 19 -13.36 0.26 -15.85
N LEU A 20 -13.09 -0.66 -14.92
CA LEU A 20 -11.85 -1.44 -14.90
C LEU A 20 -11.78 -2.50 -15.99
N SER A 21 -12.91 -3.06 -16.43
CA SER A 21 -12.93 -3.98 -17.58
C SER A 21 -12.73 -3.23 -18.89
N TYR A 22 -13.42 -2.09 -19.09
CA TYR A 22 -13.29 -1.30 -20.31
C TYR A 22 -11.94 -0.59 -20.42
N SER A 23 -11.29 -0.27 -19.29
CA SER A 23 -9.97 0.37 -19.27
C SER A 23 -8.80 -0.60 -19.36
N GLY A 24 -9.03 -1.91 -19.16
CA GLY A 24 -7.98 -2.90 -18.99
C GLY A 24 -7.14 -2.73 -17.71
N LYS A 25 -7.43 -1.75 -16.86
CA LYS A 25 -6.59 -1.38 -15.70
C LYS A 25 -6.82 -2.21 -14.45
N SER A 26 -7.66 -3.25 -14.52
CA SER A 26 -7.86 -4.19 -13.42
C SER A 26 -6.53 -4.80 -12.91
N GLY A 27 -5.58 -5.06 -13.82
CA GLY A 27 -4.22 -5.50 -13.47
C GLY A 27 -3.43 -4.44 -12.71
N ALA A 28 -3.44 -3.20 -13.20
CA ALA A 28 -2.76 -2.07 -12.56
C ALA A 28 -3.27 -1.81 -11.13
N VAL A 29 -4.60 -1.74 -10.94
CA VAL A 29 -5.21 -1.55 -9.61
C VAL A 29 -4.74 -2.63 -8.62
N ARG A 30 -4.74 -3.91 -9.04
CA ARG A 30 -4.26 -5.00 -8.18
C ARG A 30 -2.77 -4.87 -7.90
N ARG A 31 -1.96 -4.63 -8.93
CA ARG A 31 -0.51 -4.50 -8.81
C ARG A 31 -0.16 -3.43 -7.79
N TYR A 32 -0.73 -2.23 -7.95
CA TYR A 32 -0.48 -1.13 -7.04
C TYR A 32 -1.04 -1.38 -5.65
N PHE A 33 -2.24 -1.98 -5.52
CA PHE A 33 -2.73 -2.38 -4.19
C PHE A 33 -1.72 -3.25 -3.46
N PHE A 34 -1.19 -4.31 -4.09
CA PHE A 34 -0.26 -5.22 -3.42
C PHE A 34 1.11 -4.60 -3.16
N SER A 35 1.73 -3.94 -4.16
CA SER A 35 3.06 -3.35 -4.00
C SER A 35 3.05 -2.23 -2.97
N ASN A 36 2.12 -1.29 -3.08
CA ASN A 36 2.08 -0.13 -2.19
C ASN A 36 1.64 -0.49 -0.77
N SER A 37 0.78 -1.49 -0.61
CA SER A 37 0.44 -2.04 0.71
C SER A 37 1.65 -2.66 1.39
N PHE A 38 2.42 -3.44 0.64
CA PHE A 38 3.65 -4.06 1.13
C PHE A 38 4.65 -3.00 1.61
N ASP A 39 4.88 -1.96 0.80
CA ASP A 39 5.82 -0.87 1.13
C ASP A 39 5.40 -0.15 2.41
N GLY A 40 4.11 0.16 2.56
CA GLY A 40 3.58 0.87 3.74
C GLY A 40 3.72 0.07 5.03
N ILE A 41 3.43 -1.24 4.97
CA ILE A 41 3.59 -2.11 6.13
C ILE A 41 5.06 -2.28 6.47
N LEU A 42 5.90 -2.56 5.46
CA LEU A 42 7.32 -2.82 5.67
C LEU A 42 8.04 -1.61 6.27
N ALA A 43 7.73 -0.40 5.77
CA ALA A 43 8.29 0.84 6.31
C ALA A 43 7.91 1.05 7.78
N MET A 44 6.66 0.79 8.17
CA MET A 44 6.22 0.93 9.57
C MET A 44 6.77 -0.17 10.48
N VAL A 45 6.94 -1.41 9.97
CA VAL A 45 7.64 -2.47 10.70
C VAL A 45 9.10 -2.07 10.95
N GLY A 46 9.78 -1.55 9.93
CA GLY A 46 11.14 -1.04 10.07
C GLY A 46 11.25 0.11 11.08
N LEU A 47 10.34 1.09 11.01
CA LEU A 47 10.26 2.19 11.97
C LEU A 47 10.02 1.68 13.40
N SER A 48 9.10 0.74 13.59
CA SER A 48 8.77 0.12 14.88
C SER A 48 9.98 -0.58 15.50
N LEU A 49 10.73 -1.31 14.67
CA LEU A 49 11.93 -2.02 15.10
C LEU A 49 13.09 -1.07 15.39
N GLY A 50 13.35 -0.08 14.53
CA GLY A 50 14.37 0.94 14.79
C GLY A 50 14.11 1.68 16.11
N ALA A 51 12.85 2.06 16.36
CA ALA A 51 12.46 2.67 17.63
C ALA A 51 12.66 1.76 18.84
N SER A 52 12.54 0.44 18.68
CA SER A 52 12.77 -0.53 19.77
C SER A 52 14.25 -0.71 20.13
N LEU A 53 15.15 -0.46 19.18
CA LEU A 53 16.61 -0.57 19.37
C LEU A 53 17.23 0.69 19.96
N ALA A 54 16.53 1.82 19.90
CA ALA A 54 16.95 3.10 20.45
C ALA A 54 16.14 3.42 21.72
N PRO A 55 16.62 3.05 22.93
CA PRO A 55 15.82 3.07 24.16
C PRO A 55 15.35 4.46 24.61
N SER A 56 16.01 5.51 24.13
CA SER A 56 15.66 6.92 24.40
C SER A 56 14.53 7.45 23.51
N THR A 57 14.06 6.67 22.53
CA THR A 57 13.05 7.11 21.56
C THR A 57 11.69 7.26 22.23
N GLN A 58 11.12 8.46 22.16
CA GLN A 58 9.77 8.72 22.67
C GLN A 58 8.71 8.21 21.70
N ALA A 59 7.63 7.64 22.21
CA ALA A 59 6.52 7.12 21.40
C ALA A 59 5.90 8.23 20.51
N THR A 60 5.88 9.47 21.00
CA THR A 60 5.45 10.65 20.25
C THR A 60 6.29 10.87 18.99
N THR A 61 7.62 10.76 19.10
CA THR A 61 8.54 10.85 17.95
C THR A 61 8.23 9.78 16.91
N VAL A 62 7.99 8.54 17.33
CA VAL A 62 7.63 7.44 16.41
C VAL A 62 6.31 7.71 15.71
N VAL A 63 5.31 8.20 16.44
CA VAL A 63 4.00 8.54 15.85
C VAL A 63 4.12 9.68 14.85
N PHE A 64 4.81 10.77 15.18
CA PHE A 64 4.98 11.88 14.24
C PHE A 64 5.79 11.48 13.00
N ALA A 65 6.88 10.71 13.18
CA ALA A 65 7.65 10.17 12.07
C ALA A 65 6.82 9.23 11.18
N GLY A 66 6.06 8.32 11.80
CA GLY A 66 5.20 7.37 11.10
C GLY A 66 4.03 8.05 10.36
N LEU A 67 3.38 9.04 10.97
CA LEU A 67 2.33 9.83 10.33
C LEU A 67 2.89 10.64 9.16
N GLY A 68 4.02 11.34 9.35
CA GLY A 68 4.70 12.09 8.29
C GLY A 68 5.06 11.21 7.11
N MET A 69 5.67 10.05 7.38
CA MET A 69 6.00 9.05 6.36
C MET A 69 4.75 8.50 5.65
N SER A 70 3.67 8.22 6.39
CA SER A 70 2.41 7.71 5.82
C SER A 70 1.76 8.73 4.88
N VAL A 71 1.73 10.01 5.26
CA VAL A 71 1.19 11.09 4.42
C VAL A 71 2.08 11.32 3.19
N ALA A 72 3.40 11.32 3.36
CA ALA A 72 4.33 11.42 2.24
C ALA A 72 4.14 10.27 1.25
N MET A 73 3.98 9.05 1.74
CA MET A 73 3.69 7.86 0.92
C MET A 73 2.32 7.92 0.25
N LEU A 74 1.28 8.48 0.91
CA LEU A 74 -0.03 8.69 0.29
C LEU A 74 0.09 9.62 -0.93
N VAL A 75 0.69 10.80 -0.73
CA VAL A 75 0.83 11.81 -1.79
C VAL A 75 1.74 11.29 -2.90
N SER A 76 2.86 10.67 -2.56
CA SER A 76 3.80 10.06 -3.52
C SER A 76 3.17 8.90 -4.27
N GLY A 77 2.45 8.01 -3.58
CA GLY A 77 1.77 6.87 -4.18
C GLY A 77 0.68 7.29 -5.15
N VAL A 78 -0.22 8.20 -4.76
CA VAL A 78 -1.26 8.72 -5.66
C VAL A 78 -0.63 9.43 -6.84
N SER A 79 0.26 10.39 -6.60
CA SER A 79 0.83 11.22 -7.68
C SER A 79 1.71 10.40 -8.62
N GLY A 80 2.60 9.55 -8.09
CA GLY A 80 3.51 8.72 -8.87
C GLY A 80 2.78 7.70 -9.73
N ILE A 81 1.78 7.01 -9.17
CA ILE A 81 0.95 6.08 -9.94
C ILE A 81 0.14 6.84 -10.99
N TYR A 82 -0.48 7.97 -10.64
CA TYR A 82 -1.27 8.73 -11.59
C TYR A 82 -0.43 9.22 -12.78
N LEU A 83 0.75 9.81 -12.52
CA LEU A 83 1.63 10.31 -13.58
C LEU A 83 2.10 9.19 -14.51
N THR A 84 2.54 8.07 -13.94
CA THR A 84 3.05 6.92 -14.71
C THR A 84 1.93 6.26 -15.54
N GLU A 85 0.80 5.95 -14.92
CA GLU A 85 -0.33 5.30 -15.59
C GLU A 85 -1.07 6.24 -16.56
N SER A 86 -1.06 7.55 -16.32
CA SER A 86 -1.61 8.55 -17.25
C SER A 86 -0.74 8.67 -18.50
N ALA A 87 0.59 8.69 -18.33
CA ALA A 87 1.52 8.69 -19.46
C ALA A 87 1.34 7.43 -20.32
N GLU A 88 1.22 6.26 -19.69
CA GLU A 88 1.00 5.00 -20.40
C GLU A 88 -0.35 4.99 -21.13
N THR A 89 -1.43 5.46 -20.48
CA THR A 89 -2.74 5.57 -21.15
C THR A 89 -2.71 6.51 -22.35
N LYS A 90 -2.05 7.67 -22.22
CA LYS A 90 -1.93 8.62 -23.35
C LYS A 90 -1.13 8.02 -24.51
N ARG A 91 -0.05 7.28 -24.21
CA ARG A 91 0.72 6.56 -25.21
C ARG A 91 -0.14 5.53 -25.95
N LEU A 92 -0.84 4.67 -25.22
CA LEU A 92 -1.71 3.64 -25.79
C LEU A 92 -2.82 4.26 -26.67
N ILE A 93 -3.43 5.37 -26.24
CA ILE A 93 -4.43 6.09 -27.04
C ILE A 93 -3.83 6.61 -28.35
N LYS A 94 -2.63 7.21 -28.32
CA LYS A 94 -1.96 7.69 -29.53
C LYS A 94 -1.62 6.57 -30.51
N GLU A 95 -1.13 5.44 -30.01
CA GLU A 95 -0.84 4.26 -30.83
C GLU A 95 -2.12 3.75 -31.52
N LEU A 96 -3.23 3.66 -30.78
CA LEU A 96 -4.55 3.31 -31.32
C LEU A 96 -5.06 4.29 -32.38
N GLN A 97 -4.92 5.60 -32.14
CA GLN A 97 -5.32 6.63 -33.11
C GLN A 97 -4.55 6.50 -34.42
N ALA A 98 -3.24 6.26 -34.35
CA ALA A 98 -2.40 6.09 -35.53
C ALA A 98 -2.80 4.85 -36.34
N SER A 99 -3.11 3.73 -35.68
CA SER A 99 -3.56 2.50 -36.36
C SER A 99 -4.95 2.62 -36.97
N LEU A 100 -5.85 3.41 -36.37
CA LEU A 100 -7.23 3.56 -36.83
C LEU A 100 -7.46 4.78 -37.72
N LEU A 101 -6.46 5.67 -37.87
CA LEU A 101 -6.57 6.97 -38.55
C LEU A 101 -7.77 7.79 -38.06
N ARG A 102 -8.14 7.62 -36.79
CA ARG A 102 -9.32 8.24 -36.17
C ARG A 102 -9.05 8.59 -34.72
N ASP A 103 -9.57 9.72 -34.29
CA ASP A 103 -9.51 10.10 -32.88
C ASP A 103 -10.36 9.15 -32.02
N VAL A 104 -9.71 8.47 -31.05
CA VAL A 104 -10.35 7.59 -30.07
C VAL A 104 -10.34 8.14 -28.64
N SER A 105 -9.88 9.38 -28.43
CA SER A 105 -9.74 10.01 -27.09
C SER A 105 -11.06 10.08 -26.35
N ASP A 106 -12.12 10.47 -27.07
CA ASP A 106 -13.46 10.64 -26.50
C ASP A 106 -14.34 9.38 -26.63
N THR A 107 -13.72 8.24 -26.93
CA THR A 107 -14.42 6.94 -26.94
C THR A 107 -14.56 6.40 -25.51
N VAL A 108 -15.40 5.37 -25.37
CA VAL A 108 -15.55 4.63 -24.11
C VAL A 108 -14.19 4.13 -23.61
N ILE A 109 -13.30 3.70 -24.52
CA ILE A 109 -11.98 3.17 -24.20
C ILE A 109 -11.07 4.28 -23.64
N GLY A 110 -11.03 5.45 -24.29
CA GLY A 110 -10.22 6.59 -23.83
C GLY A 110 -10.65 7.13 -22.46
N ARG A 111 -11.97 7.31 -22.27
CA ARG A 111 -12.52 7.74 -20.98
C ARG A 111 -12.33 6.70 -19.88
N ALA A 112 -12.53 5.42 -20.19
CA ALA A 112 -12.29 4.34 -19.24
C ALA A 112 -10.81 4.30 -18.83
N GLY A 113 -9.86 4.46 -19.76
CA GLY A 113 -8.43 4.52 -19.47
C GLY A 113 -8.08 5.58 -18.44
N THR A 114 -8.57 6.80 -18.62
CA THR A 114 -8.33 7.93 -17.70
C THR A 114 -8.91 7.65 -16.31
N MET A 115 -10.17 7.20 -16.25
CA MET A 115 -10.81 6.87 -14.96
C MET A 115 -10.12 5.68 -14.27
N GLY A 116 -9.69 4.67 -15.04
CA GLY A 116 -8.93 3.53 -14.54
C GLY A 116 -7.62 3.95 -13.89
N THR A 117 -6.92 4.94 -14.46
CA THR A 117 -5.70 5.53 -13.88
C THR A 117 -5.98 6.21 -12.54
N VAL A 118 -7.04 7.02 -12.46
CA VAL A 118 -7.44 7.66 -11.21
C VAL A 118 -7.73 6.61 -10.14
N ILE A 119 -8.52 5.59 -10.47
CA ILE A 119 -8.84 4.50 -9.53
C ILE A 119 -7.57 3.78 -9.06
N ALA A 120 -6.67 3.42 -9.97
CA ALA A 120 -5.42 2.74 -9.64
C ALA A 120 -4.54 3.58 -8.69
N SER A 121 -4.42 4.88 -8.96
CA SER A 121 -3.65 5.80 -8.13
C SER A 121 -4.22 5.96 -6.72
N LEU A 122 -5.54 6.12 -6.60
CA LEU A 122 -6.22 6.22 -5.31
C LEU A 122 -6.08 4.92 -4.52
N VAL A 123 -6.35 3.77 -5.15
CA VAL A 123 -6.23 2.47 -4.47
C VAL A 123 -4.81 2.25 -3.97
N GLY A 124 -3.78 2.50 -4.79
CA GLY A 124 -2.39 2.33 -4.38
C GLY A 124 -1.98 3.28 -3.25
N GLY A 125 -2.28 4.57 -3.35
CA GLY A 125 -1.91 5.54 -2.31
C GLY A 125 -2.65 5.30 -0.98
N PHE A 126 -3.97 5.12 -1.03
CA PHE A 126 -4.76 4.89 0.18
C PHE A 126 -4.47 3.54 0.83
N SER A 127 -4.12 2.49 0.06
CA SER A 127 -3.76 1.21 0.65
C SER A 127 -2.49 1.32 1.50
N THR A 128 -1.46 2.02 1.02
CA THR A 128 -0.27 2.32 1.84
C THR A 128 -0.65 3.06 3.11
N PHE A 129 -1.37 4.18 2.96
CA PHE A 129 -1.73 5.04 4.09
C PHE A 129 -2.50 4.28 5.18
N ILE A 130 -3.55 3.56 4.81
CA ILE A 130 -4.42 2.85 5.76
C ILE A 130 -3.65 1.74 6.47
N LEU A 131 -2.84 0.96 5.74
CA LEU A 131 -2.11 -0.15 6.34
C LEU A 131 -0.94 0.35 7.20
N SER A 132 -0.25 1.41 6.80
CA SER A 132 0.75 2.06 7.65
C SER A 132 0.15 2.57 8.95
N LEU A 133 -1.02 3.23 8.91
CA LEU A 133 -1.73 3.65 10.11
C LEU A 133 -2.18 2.47 10.98
N THR A 134 -2.56 1.36 10.37
CA THR A 134 -2.94 0.14 11.09
C THR A 134 -1.75 -0.40 11.89
N VAL A 135 -0.56 -0.44 11.29
CA VAL A 135 0.69 -0.82 11.98
C VAL A 135 1.04 0.19 13.08
N LEU A 136 0.88 1.49 12.82
CA LEU A 136 1.19 2.56 13.79
C LEU A 136 0.20 2.64 14.97
N SER A 137 -0.98 2.03 14.84
CA SER A 137 -2.07 2.15 15.82
C SER A 137 -1.70 1.80 17.27
N PRO A 138 -0.82 0.82 17.58
CA PRO A 138 -0.43 0.54 18.96
C PRO A 138 0.41 1.66 19.58
N TYR A 139 1.23 2.36 18.78
CA TYR A 139 1.98 3.53 19.25
C TYR A 139 1.05 4.71 19.55
N ILE A 140 0.06 4.93 18.69
CA ILE A 140 -0.97 5.95 18.94
C ILE A 140 -1.72 5.63 20.23
N ALA A 141 -2.12 4.37 20.44
CA ALA A 141 -2.75 3.92 21.67
C ALA A 141 -1.82 4.12 22.90
N GLY A 142 -0.51 3.85 22.76
CA GLY A 142 0.49 4.06 23.80
C GLY A 142 0.70 5.52 24.21
N ILE A 143 0.31 6.49 23.38
CA ILE A 143 0.29 7.91 23.78
C ILE A 143 -0.86 8.19 24.76
N TYR A 144 -2.04 7.62 24.52
CA TYR A 144 -3.22 7.82 25.37
C TYR A 144 -3.22 6.93 26.62
N TYR A 145 -2.70 5.71 26.50
CA TYR A 145 -2.64 4.72 27.57
C TYR A 145 -1.19 4.41 27.89
N GLY A 146 -0.65 5.03 28.94
CA GLY A 146 0.76 4.91 29.32
C GLY A 146 1.24 3.47 29.53
N GLU A 147 0.37 2.56 29.96
CA GLU A 147 0.68 1.14 30.16
C GLU A 147 0.98 0.38 28.86
N LEU A 148 0.45 0.85 27.71
CA LEU A 148 0.70 0.23 26.41
C LEU A 148 2.06 0.64 25.82
N ARG A 149 2.70 1.67 26.36
CA ARG A 149 3.94 2.22 25.79
C ARG A 149 5.10 1.21 25.71
N PRO A 150 5.37 0.36 26.70
CA PRO A 150 6.45 -0.64 26.63
C PRO A 150 6.16 -1.76 25.62
N VAL A 151 4.88 -2.12 25.44
CA VAL A 151 4.46 -3.23 24.57
C VAL A 151 4.12 -2.80 23.15
N ALA A 152 3.89 -1.50 22.91
CA ALA A 152 3.52 -0.95 21.61
C ALA A 152 4.46 -1.34 20.46
N PRO A 153 5.80 -1.33 20.61
CA PRO A 153 6.72 -1.75 19.54
C PRO A 153 6.51 -3.21 19.12
N HIS A 154 6.31 -4.10 20.08
CA HIS A 154 6.11 -5.53 19.81
C HIS A 154 4.77 -5.79 19.14
N ILE A 155 3.69 -5.17 19.63
CA ILE A 155 2.35 -5.30 19.06
C ILE A 155 2.30 -4.73 17.64
N SER A 156 2.90 -3.56 17.42
CA SER A 156 3.01 -2.92 16.10
C SER A 156 3.72 -3.83 15.09
N THR A 157 4.88 -4.37 15.47
CA THR A 157 5.64 -5.30 14.63
C THR A 157 4.83 -6.57 14.32
N LEU A 158 4.14 -7.15 15.31
CA LEU A 158 3.29 -8.34 15.10
C LEU A 158 2.12 -8.06 14.17
N ILE A 159 1.46 -6.90 14.30
CA ILE A 159 0.41 -6.47 13.38
C ILE A 159 0.99 -6.35 11.96
N GLY A 160 2.14 -5.71 11.79
CA GLY A 160 2.79 -5.58 10.49
C GLY A 160 3.12 -6.92 9.86
N LEU A 161 3.74 -7.85 10.59
CA LEU A 161 4.03 -9.20 10.10
C LEU A 161 2.75 -9.97 9.75
N GLY A 162 1.70 -9.86 10.56
CA GLY A 162 0.39 -10.44 10.29
C GLY A 162 -0.27 -9.88 9.03
N LEU A 163 -0.15 -8.58 8.79
CA LEU A 163 -0.64 -7.93 7.57
C LEU A 163 0.18 -8.35 6.34
N LEU A 164 1.51 -8.46 6.43
CA LEU A 164 2.36 -9.00 5.36
C LEU A 164 1.98 -10.44 5.02
N PHE A 165 1.77 -11.27 6.02
CA PHE A 165 1.31 -12.64 5.83
C PHE A 165 -0.04 -12.67 5.13
N THR A 166 -1.00 -11.87 5.60
CA THR A 166 -2.34 -11.78 5.01
C THR A 166 -2.31 -11.31 3.56
N LEU A 167 -1.51 -10.27 3.25
CA LEU A 167 -1.29 -9.82 1.88
C LEU A 167 -0.66 -10.91 1.01
N GLY A 168 0.30 -11.66 1.55
CA GLY A 168 0.93 -12.79 0.84
C GLY A 168 -0.05 -13.93 0.56
N LEU A 169 -0.94 -14.26 1.50
CA LEU A 169 -2.03 -15.22 1.27
C LEU A 169 -2.97 -14.72 0.16
N MET A 170 -3.37 -13.44 0.22
CA MET A 170 -4.23 -12.84 -0.80
C MET A 170 -3.56 -12.90 -2.17
N MET A 171 -2.28 -12.50 -2.26
CA MET A 171 -1.52 -12.50 -3.50
C MET A 171 -1.40 -13.92 -4.07
N GLY A 172 -1.12 -14.92 -3.24
CA GLY A 172 -1.03 -16.33 -3.64
C GLY A 172 -2.35 -16.87 -4.21
N ARG A 173 -3.48 -16.49 -3.62
CA ARG A 173 -4.81 -16.81 -4.16
C ARG A 173 -5.03 -16.19 -5.54
N PHE A 174 -4.60 -14.95 -5.75
CA PHE A 174 -4.72 -14.29 -7.05
C PHE A 174 -3.79 -14.86 -8.12
N SER A 175 -2.58 -15.28 -7.76
CA SER A 175 -1.61 -15.87 -8.69
C SER A 175 -1.82 -17.35 -8.97
N LYS A 176 -2.88 -17.98 -8.41
CA LYS A 176 -3.12 -19.45 -8.47
C LYS A 176 -1.91 -20.26 -8.02
N THR A 177 -1.09 -19.70 -7.13
CA THR A 177 0.05 -20.39 -6.52
C THR A 177 -0.35 -20.92 -5.15
N GLU A 178 0.54 -21.68 -4.52
CA GLU A 178 0.31 -22.14 -3.16
C GLU A 178 0.20 -20.95 -2.18
N VAL A 179 -1.02 -20.74 -1.69
CA VAL A 179 -1.44 -19.62 -0.86
C VAL A 179 -0.54 -19.47 0.36
N LEU A 180 -0.31 -20.57 1.08
CA LEU A 180 0.51 -20.57 2.30
C LEU A 180 1.98 -20.24 2.00
N LYS A 181 2.57 -20.81 0.94
CA LYS A 181 3.94 -20.50 0.52
C LYS A 181 4.10 -19.02 0.16
N SER A 182 3.10 -18.43 -0.49
CA SER A 182 3.09 -16.99 -0.81
C SER A 182 3.06 -16.13 0.45
N GLY A 183 2.23 -16.49 1.44
CA GLY A 183 2.21 -15.85 2.76
C GLY A 183 3.57 -15.89 3.45
N ILE A 184 4.16 -17.09 3.55
CA ILE A 184 5.48 -17.30 4.16
C ILE A 184 6.54 -16.48 3.43
N LYS A 185 6.58 -16.53 2.10
CA LYS A 185 7.55 -15.77 1.29
C LYS A 185 7.49 -14.28 1.59
N MET A 186 6.30 -13.70 1.71
CA MET A 186 6.13 -12.28 1.98
C MET A 186 6.63 -11.88 3.37
N VAL A 187 6.38 -12.71 4.38
CA VAL A 187 6.95 -12.54 5.72
C VAL A 187 8.47 -12.69 5.69
N SER A 188 9.01 -13.67 4.96
CA SER A 188 10.46 -13.86 4.82
C SER A 188 11.15 -12.64 4.23
N ILE A 189 10.55 -11.97 3.23
CA ILE A 189 11.09 -10.71 2.68
C ILE A 189 11.06 -9.62 3.75
N GLY A 190 9.96 -9.53 4.53
CA GLY A 190 9.88 -8.61 5.66
C GLY A 190 10.99 -8.84 6.70
N VAL A 191 11.19 -10.09 7.10
CA VAL A 191 12.27 -10.48 8.02
C VAL A 191 13.65 -10.16 7.43
N ALA A 192 13.87 -10.41 6.15
CA ALA A 192 15.13 -10.07 5.49
C ALA A 192 15.41 -8.56 5.53
N ALA A 193 14.40 -7.71 5.29
CA ALA A 193 14.53 -6.27 5.41
C ALA A 193 14.85 -5.84 6.84
N VAL A 194 14.23 -6.48 7.85
CA VAL A 194 14.56 -6.25 9.26
C VAL A 194 16.02 -6.59 9.56
N LEU A 195 16.51 -7.73 9.08
CA LEU A 195 17.91 -8.12 9.24
C LEU A 195 18.86 -7.10 8.59
N LEU A 196 18.49 -6.53 7.45
CA LEU A 196 19.26 -5.46 6.81
C LEU A 196 19.30 -4.19 7.66
N ILE A 197 18.17 -3.80 8.25
CA ILE A 197 18.11 -2.63 9.16
C ILE A 197 19.00 -2.87 10.38
N LEU A 198 18.96 -4.07 10.98
CA LEU A 198 19.83 -4.43 12.10
C LEU A 198 21.32 -4.39 11.72
N LEU A 199 21.66 -4.81 10.51
CA LEU A 199 23.03 -4.76 10.01
C LEU A 199 23.51 -3.32 9.79
N LEU A 200 22.63 -2.44 9.30
CA LEU A 200 22.93 -1.00 9.19
C LEU A 200 23.18 -0.38 10.56
N GLU A 201 22.35 -0.70 11.56
CA GLU A 201 22.54 -0.23 12.93
C GLU A 201 23.89 -0.68 13.50
N LEU A 202 24.25 -1.96 13.32
CA LEU A 202 25.56 -2.48 13.74
C LEU A 202 26.70 -1.70 13.11
N PHE A 203 26.62 -1.39 11.81
CA PHE A 203 27.65 -0.64 11.11
C PHE A 203 27.77 0.80 11.64
N VAL A 204 26.64 1.48 11.88
CA VAL A 204 26.63 2.84 12.44
C VAL A 204 27.17 2.85 13.87
N GLY A 205 26.73 1.91 14.71
CA GLY A 205 27.19 1.77 16.10
C GLY A 205 28.66 1.40 16.25
N LEU A 206 29.31 0.83 15.23
CA LEU A 206 30.76 0.62 15.19
C LEU A 206 31.56 1.90 14.87
N THR A 207 30.89 2.94 14.36
CA THR A 207 31.52 4.20 13.94
C THR A 207 31.29 5.38 14.90
N GLY A 208 30.48 5.19 15.95
CA GLY A 208 30.22 6.17 17.02
C GLY A 208 30.83 5.75 18.35
#